data_AF-A0A0H5DP63-F1
#
_entry.id   AF-A0A0H5DP63-F1
#
_cell.length_a   1.000
_cell.length_b   1.000
_cell.length_c   1.000
_cell.angle_alpha   90.00
_cell.angle_beta   90.00
_cell.angle_gamma   90.00
#
_symmetry.space_group_name_H-M   'P 1'
#
loop_
_entity.id
_entity.type
_entity.pdbx_description
1 polymer ?
#
loop_
_entity_poly.entity_id
_entity_poly.type
_entity_poly.pdbx_seq_one_letter_code
_entity_poly.pdbx_strand_id
1 'polypeptide(L)' 'MGSRGDHTFPIEVSYEQCPQCGKVFESRNHYEYEMGLHVKREECPYCRNEFKQEKKVSTIGPLFGEAPKPEMEWGDR' A
#
# COMPACT_ATOMS: atom_id res chain seq x y z
N MET A 1 2.69 27.81 -28.38
CA MET A 1 3.17 26.52 -27.83
C MET A 1 2.99 26.58 -26.32
N GLY A 2 1.88 26.08 -25.78
CA GLY A 2 1.68 25.98 -24.34
C GLY A 2 2.15 24.61 -23.88
N SER A 3 3.19 24.57 -23.07
CA SER A 3 3.66 23.37 -22.38
C SER A 3 2.52 22.87 -21.48
N ARG A 4 1.91 21.73 -21.81
CA ARG A 4 0.92 21.09 -20.94
C ARG A 4 1.67 20.64 -19.69
N GLY A 5 1.48 21.34 -18.59
CA GLY A 5 2.16 21.03 -17.33
C GLY A 5 1.73 19.65 -16.81
N ASP A 6 2.62 18.69 -16.95
CA ASP A 6 2.60 17.36 -16.33
C ASP A 6 2.91 17.38 -14.81
N HIS A 7 2.79 18.54 -14.16
CA HIS A 7 3.03 18.71 -12.72
C HIS A 7 1.79 18.51 -11.83
N THR A 8 0.70 17.95 -12.37
CA THR A 8 -0.48 17.63 -11.55
C THR A 8 -0.24 16.31 -10.83
N PHE A 9 0.25 16.39 -9.58
CA PHE A 9 0.33 15.21 -8.72
C PHE A 9 -1.08 14.64 -8.51
N PRO A 10 -1.28 13.33 -8.69
CA PRO A 10 -2.58 12.71 -8.45
C PRO A 10 -2.92 12.83 -6.96
N ILE A 11 -4.05 13.45 -6.66
CA ILE A 11 -4.61 13.49 -5.31
C ILE A 11 -5.25 12.12 -5.06
N GLU A 12 -4.62 11.31 -4.21
CA GLU A 12 -5.19 10.04 -3.78
C GLU A 12 -6.11 10.29 -2.59
N VAL A 13 -7.42 10.18 -2.81
CA VAL A 13 -8.44 10.27 -1.75
C VAL A 13 -8.92 8.87 -1.42
N SER A 14 -8.78 8.49 -0.15
CA SER A 14 -9.29 7.24 0.42
C SER A 14 -10.47 7.52 1.36
N TYR A 15 -11.37 6.55 1.52
CA TYR A 15 -12.50 6.66 2.44
C TYR A 15 -12.38 5.57 3.50
N GLU A 16 -12.37 5.99 4.76
CA GLU A 16 -11.99 5.12 5.86
C GLU A 16 -13.06 5.20 6.95
N GLN A 17 -13.42 4.04 7.50
CA GLN A 17 -14.42 3.95 8.57
C GLN A 17 -13.72 3.87 9.92
N CYS A 18 -14.06 4.77 10.84
CA CYS A 18 -13.52 4.73 12.19
C CYS A 18 -14.08 3.50 12.95
N PRO A 19 -13.24 2.63 13.53
CA PRO A 19 -13.69 1.45 14.27
C PRO A 19 -14.37 1.80 15.60
N GLN A 20 -14.13 2.99 16.15
CA GLN A 20 -14.68 3.40 17.44
C GLN A 20 -16.07 4.05 17.32
N CYS A 21 -16.26 4.92 16.33
CA CYS A 21 -17.53 5.65 16.15
C CYS A 21 -18.37 5.16 14.96
N GLY A 22 -17.81 4.29 14.12
CA GLY A 22 -18.50 3.73 12.94
C GLY A 22 -18.71 4.72 11.79
N LYS A 23 -18.26 5.97 11.91
CA LYS A 23 -18.40 7.00 10.87
C LYS A 23 -17.34 6.84 9.78
N VAL A 24 -17.73 7.09 8.55
CA VAL A 24 -16.85 7.14 7.38
C VAL A 24 -16.41 8.58 7.14
N PHE A 25 -15.13 8.79 6.85
CA PHE A 25 -14.57 10.10 6.52
C PHE A 25 -13.56 10.01 5.36
N GLU A 26 -13.23 11.16 4.76
CA GLU A 26 -12.22 11.26 3.71
C GLU A 26 -10.81 11.38 4.30
N SER A 27 -9.87 10.66 3.68
CA SER A 27 -8.50 10.54 4.15
C SER A 27 -7.54 10.69 2.98
N ARG A 28 -6.60 11.63 3.11
CA ARG A 28 -5.59 11.93 2.08
C ARG A 28 -4.18 11.47 2.47
N ASN A 29 -4.07 10.78 3.60
CA ASN A 29 -2.80 10.22 4.05
C ASN A 29 -2.46 8.95 3.24
N HIS A 30 -1.19 8.78 2.91
CA HIS A 30 -0.71 7.59 2.22
C HIS A 30 -0.36 6.47 3.22
N TYR A 31 -0.26 5.25 2.73
CA TYR A 31 0.25 4.12 3.51
C TYR A 31 1.77 4.10 3.46
N GLU A 32 2.42 4.01 4.61
CA GLU A 32 3.86 3.86 4.76
C GLU A 32 4.22 2.38 4.88
N TYR A 33 5.38 1.99 4.36
CA TYR A 33 5.83 0.60 4.50
C TYR A 33 6.51 0.41 5.87
N GLU A 34 5.95 -0.45 6.71
CA GLU A 34 6.50 -0.84 8.01
C GLU A 34 6.51 -2.37 8.13
N MET A 35 7.70 -2.97 8.26
CA MET A 35 7.89 -4.39 8.57
C MET A 35 7.10 -5.37 7.66
N GLY A 36 7.00 -5.10 6.36
CA GLY A 36 6.27 -5.96 5.42
C GLY A 36 4.77 -5.69 5.33
N LEU A 37 4.30 -4.64 6.00
CA LEU A 37 2.91 -4.17 5.96
C LEU A 37 2.88 -2.72 5.49
N HIS A 38 1.86 -2.39 4.71
CA HIS A 38 1.48 -1.01 4.45
C HIS A 38 0.66 -0.54 5.64
N VAL A 39 1.19 0.41 6.39
CA VAL A 39 0.61 0.96 7.61
C VAL A 39 0.23 2.41 7.41
N LYS A 40 -0.95 2.78 7.87
CA LYS A 40 -1.45 4.15 7.85
C LYS A 40 -2.05 4.50 9.20
N ARG A 41 -1.64 5.64 9.78
CA ARG A 41 -2.15 6.14 11.06
C ARG A 41 -3.09 7.31 10.79
N GLU A 42 -4.31 7.23 11.28
CA GLU A 42 -5.30 8.27 11.08
C GLU A 42 -6.00 8.65 12.38
N GLU A 43 -6.25 9.94 12.52
CA GLU A 43 -7.09 10.48 13.58
C GLU A 43 -8.51 10.67 13.04
N CYS A 44 -9.51 10.13 13.75
CA CYS A 44 -10.89 10.37 13.36
C CYS A 44 -11.30 11.83 13.69
N PRO A 45 -11.81 12.61 12.73
CA PRO A 45 -12.19 14.01 12.99
C PRO A 45 -13.39 14.16 13.95
N TYR A 46 -14.18 13.11 14.13
CA TYR A 46 -15.39 13.14 14.97
C TYR A 46 -15.14 12.73 16.42
N CYS A 47 -14.32 11.70 16.66
CA CYS A 47 -14.04 11.19 18.01
C CYS A 47 -12.62 11.46 18.49
N ARG A 48 -11.75 12.01 17.64
CA ARG A 48 -10.33 12.31 17.93
C ARG A 48 -9.54 11.10 18.45
N ASN A 49 -9.99 9.91 18.07
CA ASN A 49 -9.26 8.69 18.35
C ASN A 49 -8.32 8.40 17.19
N GLU A 50 -7.06 8.17 17.54
CA GLU A 50 -6.04 7.69 16.62
C GLU A 50 -6.20 6.18 16.44
N PHE A 51 -6.13 5.72 15.19
CA PHE A 51 -6.15 4.31 14.87
C PHE A 51 -5.18 4.00 13.74
N LYS A 52 -4.71 2.75 13.72
CA LYS A 52 -3.81 2.22 12.71
C LYS A 52 -4.60 1.33 11.75
N GLN A 53 -4.35 1.49 10.47
CA GLN A 53 -4.79 0.59 9.41
C GLN A 53 -3.59 -0.11 8.81
N GLU A 54 -3.74 -1.40 8.54
CA GLU A 54 -2.69 -2.23 7.97
C GLU A 54 -3.21 -2.99 6.75
N LYS A 55 -2.39 -2.99 5.69
CA LYS A 55 -2.59 -3.76 4.47
C LYS A 55 -1.38 -4.65 4.28
N LYS A 56 -1.60 -5.92 3.99
CA LYS A 56 -0.49 -6.81 3.61
C LYS A 56 0.14 -6.26 2.33
N VAL A 57 1.46 -6.14 2.32
CA VAL A 57 2.18 -5.89 1.08
C VAL A 57 2.08 -7.19 0.30
N SER A 58 1.12 -7.27 -0.61
CA SER A 58 1.11 -8.35 -1.58
C SER A 58 2.36 -8.14 -2.43
N THR A 59 3.43 -8.87 -2.14
CA THR A 59 4.39 -9.20 -3.16
C THR A 59 3.56 -9.85 -4.23
N ILE A 60 3.42 -9.16 -5.35
CA ILE A 60 2.95 -9.79 -6.57
C ILE A 60 3.91 -10.96 -6.75
N GLY A 61 3.49 -12.15 -6.31
CA GLY A 61 4.24 -13.39 -6.49
C GLY A 61 4.48 -13.61 -7.97
N PRO A 62 5.26 -14.61 -8.39
CA PRO A 62 5.63 -14.75 -9.79
C PRO A 62 4.36 -14.72 -10.66
N LEU A 63 4.15 -13.60 -11.36
CA LEU A 63 3.02 -13.43 -12.27
C LEU A 63 3.13 -14.39 -13.46
N PHE A 64 4.32 -14.93 -13.67
CA PHE A 64 4.69 -15.82 -14.76
C PHE A 64 5.41 -17.07 -14.22
N GLY A 65 4.69 -17.93 -13.50
CA GLY A 65 5.12 -19.30 -13.23
C GLY A 65 6.31 -19.48 -12.27
N GLU A 66 6.49 -20.71 -11.80
CA GLU A 66 7.65 -21.07 -10.97
C GLU A 66 8.95 -20.84 -11.74
N ALA A 67 9.93 -20.23 -11.09
CA ALA A 67 11.27 -20.09 -11.65
C ALA A 67 11.78 -21.49 -12.04
N PRO A 68 12.30 -21.70 -13.26
CA PRO A 68 12.88 -22.98 -13.63
C PRO A 68 13.99 -23.31 -12.63
N LYS A 69 13.98 -24.55 -12.13
CA LYS A 69 15.05 -25.03 -11.25
C LYS A 69 16.37 -24.87 -12.01
N PRO A 70 17.41 -24.29 -11.39
CA PRO A 70 18.72 -24.25 -12.03
C PRO A 70 19.21 -25.68 -12.21
N GLU A 71 19.12 -26.20 -13.44
CA GLU A 71 19.77 -27.44 -13.85
C GLU A 71 21.27 -27.17 -13.93
N MET A 72 21.93 -27.21 -12.77
CA MET A 72 23.38 -27.26 -12.71
C MET A 72 23.75 -28.56 -12.00
N GLU A 73 23.71 -29.65 -12.75
CA GLU A 73 24.41 -30.88 -12.38
C GLU A 73 25.90 -30.61 -12.55
N TRP A 74 26.56 -30.24 -11.46
CA TRP A 74 28.01 -30.31 -11.38
C TRP A 74 28.35 -31.80 -11.44
N GLY A 75 28.66 -32.29 -12.65
CA GLY A 75 28.99 -33.68 -12.86
C GLY A 75 30.07 -34.14 -11.88
N ASP A 76 29.79 -35.24 -11.18
CA ASP A 76 30.76 -35.93 -10.35
C ASP A 76 31.91 -36.43 -11.25
N ARG A 77 33.10 -35.90 -10.95
CA ARG A 77 34.37 -36.19 -11.62
C ARG A 77 34.82 -37.63 -11.47
#